data_AF-A0A348WC78-F1
#
_entry.id   AF-A0A348WC78-F1
#
_cell.length_a   1.000
_cell.length_b   1.000
_cell.length_c   1.000
_cell.angle_alpha   90.00
_cell.angle_beta   90.00
_cell.angle_gamma   90.00
#
_symmetry.space_group_name_H-M   'P 1'
#
loop_
_entity.id
_entity.type
_entity.pdbx_description
1 polymer ?
#
loop_
_entity_poly.entity_id
_entity_poly.type
_entity_poly.pdbx_seq_one_letter_code
_entity_poly.pdbx_strand_id
1 'polypeptide(L)'
;MPSKSSEFHPSIKTQNTNETTDRKTDVGPGGETHQRAADGQRLTTAQGVPVADNQNSLKAGSRGPTLMEDFHFREKLFHFDHERIPERVVHA
;
A
#
# COMPACT_ATOMS: atom_id res chain seq x y z
N MET A 1 9.28 -54.47 20.61
CA MET A 1 9.45 -53.70 21.86
C MET A 1 9.97 -52.31 21.52
N PRO A 2 9.13 -51.25 21.54
CA PRO A 2 9.58 -49.88 21.32
C PRO A 2 9.90 -49.18 22.64
N SER A 3 10.99 -48.40 22.71
CA SER A 3 11.17 -47.39 23.76
C SER A 3 12.07 -46.24 23.29
N LYS A 4 11.77 -45.05 23.83
CA LYS A 4 12.47 -43.75 23.81
C LYS A 4 11.96 -42.77 22.76
N SER A 5 11.66 -41.51 23.08
CA SER A 5 11.56 -40.76 24.34
C SER A 5 10.90 -39.42 23.97
N SER A 6 9.88 -38.99 24.70
CA SER A 6 9.15 -37.75 24.43
C SER A 6 10.01 -36.53 24.75
N GLU A 7 10.40 -35.76 23.74
CA GLU A 7 11.02 -34.46 23.93
C GLU A 7 9.96 -33.41 24.27
N PHE A 8 10.21 -32.74 25.39
CA PHE A 8 9.41 -31.67 25.97
C PHE A 8 9.32 -30.45 25.04
N HIS A 9 8.13 -29.89 24.90
CA HIS A 9 7.91 -28.58 24.30
C HIS A 9 7.88 -27.52 25.41
N PRO A 10 8.74 -26.48 25.37
CA PRO A 10 8.46 -25.21 26.02
C PRO A 10 7.81 -24.23 25.02
N SER A 11 6.57 -23.88 25.31
CA SER A 11 5.79 -22.80 24.71
C SER A 11 6.35 -21.44 25.15
N ILE A 12 6.85 -20.62 24.21
CA ILE A 12 6.63 -19.16 24.19
C ILE A 12 6.62 -18.71 22.72
N LYS A 13 5.45 -18.58 22.10
CA LYS A 13 5.29 -17.72 20.91
C LYS A 13 5.00 -16.31 21.42
N THR A 14 6.04 -15.49 21.49
CA THR A 14 5.91 -14.04 21.62
C THR A 14 5.13 -13.53 20.41
N GLN A 15 3.87 -13.13 20.62
CA GLN A 15 3.11 -12.43 19.60
C GLN A 15 3.57 -10.98 19.58
N ASN A 16 4.58 -10.69 18.75
CA ASN A 16 4.88 -9.32 18.33
C ASN A 16 4.02 -9.02 17.10
N THR A 17 2.84 -8.48 17.34
CA THR A 17 1.98 -7.83 16.34
C THR A 17 2.63 -6.54 15.88
N ASN A 18 3.50 -6.65 14.89
CA ASN A 18 3.79 -5.57 13.95
C ASN A 18 3.65 -6.18 12.56
N GLU A 19 2.41 -6.42 12.14
CA GLU A 19 2.09 -6.74 10.76
C GLU A 19 2.35 -5.48 9.91
N THR A 20 3.62 -5.24 9.57
CA THR A 20 3.93 -4.55 8.32
C THR A 20 3.32 -5.42 7.25
N THR A 21 2.13 -5.04 6.77
CA THR A 21 1.45 -5.75 5.70
C THR A 21 2.39 -5.72 4.49
N ASP A 22 3.15 -6.79 4.30
CA ASP A 22 4.00 -7.02 3.14
C ASP A 22 3.05 -7.23 1.96
N ARG A 23 2.52 -6.11 1.43
CA ARG A 23 1.72 -6.14 0.22
C ARG A 23 2.63 -6.74 -0.83
N LYS A 24 2.29 -7.93 -1.31
CA LYS A 24 2.98 -8.60 -2.40
C LYS A 24 3.02 -7.65 -3.60
N THR A 25 4.14 -6.98 -3.78
CA THR A 25 4.36 -6.06 -4.89
C THR A 25 5.03 -6.82 -6.02
N ASP A 26 4.41 -6.84 -7.19
CA ASP A 26 5.05 -7.40 -8.37
C ASP A 26 6.07 -6.39 -8.89
N VAL A 27 7.33 -6.80 -8.99
CA VAL A 27 8.39 -5.94 -9.54
C VAL A 27 8.34 -6.02 -11.07
N GLY A 28 8.15 -4.89 -11.73
CA GLY A 28 8.19 -4.78 -13.18
C GLY A 28 9.61 -4.90 -13.74
N PRO A 29 9.76 -5.07 -15.07
CA PRO A 29 11.06 -5.24 -15.71
C PRO A 29 12.03 -4.07 -15.50
N GLY A 30 11.51 -2.87 -15.17
CA GLY A 30 12.30 -1.68 -14.81
C GLY A 30 12.66 -1.55 -13.33
N GLY A 31 12.36 -2.54 -12.48
CA GLY A 31 12.56 -2.46 -11.02
C GLY A 31 11.46 -1.69 -10.27
N GLU A 32 10.45 -1.22 -11.00
CA GLU A 32 9.28 -0.54 -10.45
C GLU A 32 8.39 -1.51 -9.67
N THR A 33 7.95 -1.09 -8.51
CA THR A 33 7.02 -1.84 -7.67
C THR A 33 5.62 -1.58 -8.22
N HIS A 34 4.85 -2.60 -8.65
CA HIS A 34 3.44 -2.43 -9.03
C HIS A 34 2.54 -2.85 -7.87
N GLN A 35 1.67 -1.95 -7.44
CA GLN A 35 0.67 -2.25 -6.42
C GLN A 35 -0.59 -2.81 -7.09
N ARG A 36 -1.03 -3.98 -6.63
CA ARG A 36 -2.28 -4.62 -7.06
C ARG A 36 -3.30 -4.64 -5.93
N ALA A 37 -4.56 -4.50 -6.29
CA ALA A 37 -5.69 -4.77 -5.41
C ALA A 37 -5.85 -6.29 -5.18
N ALA A 38 -6.63 -6.66 -4.18
CA ALA A 38 -6.82 -8.06 -3.77
C ALA A 38 -7.46 -8.94 -4.87
N ASP A 39 -8.24 -8.33 -5.76
CA ASP A 39 -8.85 -8.95 -6.94
C ASP A 39 -7.91 -9.04 -8.16
N GLY A 40 -6.65 -8.62 -8.00
CA GLY A 40 -5.63 -8.65 -9.05
C GLY A 40 -5.65 -7.44 -10.00
N GLN A 41 -6.55 -6.48 -9.79
CA GLN A 41 -6.56 -5.24 -10.56
C GLN A 41 -5.32 -4.40 -10.27
N ARG A 42 -4.77 -3.76 -11.30
CA ARG A 42 -3.66 -2.81 -11.15
C ARG A 42 -4.21 -1.49 -10.62
N LEU A 43 -3.48 -0.84 -9.73
CA LEU A 43 -3.79 0.53 -9.35
C LEU A 43 -3.57 1.45 -10.56
N THR A 44 -4.55 2.32 -10.84
CA THR A 44 -4.49 3.31 -11.92
C THR A 44 -4.89 4.69 -11.43
N THR A 45 -4.50 5.70 -12.19
CA THR A 45 -5.11 7.05 -12.16
C THR A 45 -6.54 6.99 -12.71
N ALA A 46 -7.28 8.10 -12.58
CA ALA A 46 -8.62 8.26 -13.14
C ALA A 46 -8.63 8.19 -14.68
N GLN A 47 -7.50 8.51 -15.32
CA GLN A 47 -7.33 8.38 -16.78
C GLN A 47 -6.91 6.95 -17.20
N GLY A 48 -6.84 6.00 -16.26
CA GLY A 48 -6.47 4.61 -16.52
C GLY A 48 -4.97 4.37 -16.67
N VAL A 49 -4.12 5.37 -16.37
CA VAL A 49 -2.65 5.18 -16.40
C VAL A 49 -2.24 4.34 -15.20
N PRO A 50 -1.50 3.23 -15.39
CA PRO A 50 -1.00 2.40 -14.29
C PRO A 50 -0.09 3.19 -13.34
N VAL A 51 -0.30 2.99 -12.04
CA VAL A 51 0.52 3.57 -10.98
C VAL A 51 1.55 2.53 -10.55
N ALA A 52 2.83 2.84 -10.73
CA ALA A 52 3.90 2.03 -10.17
C ALA A 52 3.90 2.19 -8.64
N ASP A 53 4.43 3.31 -8.14
CA ASP A 53 4.56 3.56 -6.71
C ASP A 53 3.48 4.52 -6.20
N ASN A 54 2.75 4.09 -5.17
CA ASN A 54 1.73 4.88 -4.48
C ASN A 54 2.10 5.18 -3.01
N GLN A 55 3.32 4.87 -2.59
CA GLN A 55 3.82 5.16 -1.24
C GLN A 55 4.72 6.41 -1.22
N ASN A 56 5.24 6.84 -2.37
CA ASN A 56 6.15 7.97 -2.48
C ASN A 56 5.63 9.03 -3.47
N SER A 57 5.95 10.29 -3.21
CA SER A 57 5.83 11.38 -4.20
C SER A 57 7.09 11.50 -5.03
N LEU A 58 6.98 12.02 -6.25
CA LEU A 58 8.12 12.39 -7.08
C LEU A 58 8.81 13.64 -6.52
N LYS A 59 10.13 13.55 -6.31
CA LYS A 59 10.93 14.60 -5.66
C LYS A 59 12.22 14.88 -6.41
N ALA A 60 12.76 16.10 -6.27
CA ALA A 60 14.10 16.47 -6.72
C ALA A 60 15.19 15.82 -5.83
N GLY A 61 15.38 14.52 -5.96
CA GLY A 61 16.26 13.72 -5.10
C GLY A 61 15.52 13.13 -3.88
N SER A 62 16.16 12.17 -3.21
CA SER A 62 15.53 11.34 -2.16
C SER A 62 14.99 12.13 -0.96
N ARG A 63 15.61 13.28 -0.63
CA ARG A 63 15.18 14.19 0.44
C ARG A 63 14.90 15.61 -0.07
N GLY A 64 14.67 15.75 -1.38
CA GLY A 64 14.37 17.04 -2.01
C GLY A 64 12.89 17.42 -1.94
N PRO A 65 12.54 18.60 -2.47
CA PRO A 65 11.14 19.04 -2.60
C PRO A 65 10.36 18.15 -3.58
N THR A 66 9.04 18.05 -3.38
CA THR A 66 8.11 17.40 -4.32
C THR A 66 7.99 18.24 -5.60
N LEU A 67 7.96 17.57 -6.75
CA LEU A 67 7.85 18.22 -8.05
C LEU A 67 6.39 18.44 -8.47
N MET A 68 6.12 19.55 -9.16
CA MET A 68 4.79 19.86 -9.71
C MET A 68 4.38 18.95 -10.87
N GLU A 69 5.33 18.32 -11.52
CA GLU A 69 5.09 17.37 -12.61
C GLU A 69 4.49 16.04 -12.14
N ASP A 70 4.45 15.79 -10.82
CA ASP A 70 3.79 14.62 -10.23
C ASP A 70 2.25 14.74 -10.37
N PHE A 71 1.76 14.34 -11.54
CA PHE A 71 0.33 14.43 -11.86
C PHE A 71 -0.49 13.40 -11.07
N HIS A 72 0.05 12.20 -10.82
CA HIS A 72 -0.62 11.15 -10.04
C HIS A 72 -0.87 11.62 -8.61
N PHE A 73 0.15 12.18 -7.94
CA PHE A 73 0.00 12.72 -6.60
C PHE A 73 -1.04 13.84 -6.54
N ARG A 74 -0.96 14.80 -7.48
CA ARG A 74 -1.92 15.92 -7.53
C ARG A 74 -3.33 15.44 -7.76
N GLU A 75 -3.55 14.55 -8.73
CA GLU A 75 -4.88 14.01 -9.03
C GLU A 75 -5.50 13.33 -7.79
N LYS A 76 -4.72 12.47 -7.11
CA LYS A 76 -5.18 11.76 -5.92
C LYS A 76 -5.55 12.71 -4.79
N LEU A 77 -4.74 13.74 -4.55
CA LEU A 77 -5.02 14.75 -3.51
C LEU A 77 -6.21 15.63 -3.88
N PHE A 78 -6.32 16.07 -5.14
CA PHE A 78 -7.47 16.84 -5.60
C PHE A 78 -8.77 16.07 -5.46
N HIS A 79 -8.77 14.77 -5.77
CA HIS A 79 -9.95 13.94 -5.56
C HIS A 79 -10.33 13.89 -4.08
N PHE A 80 -9.35 13.63 -3.20
CA PHE A 80 -9.54 13.59 -1.75
C PHE A 80 -10.10 14.91 -1.19
N ASP A 81 -9.52 16.04 -1.57
CA ASP A 81 -9.93 17.37 -1.11
C ASP A 81 -11.40 17.70 -1.46
N HIS A 82 -11.96 17.01 -2.47
CA HIS A 82 -13.33 17.20 -2.95
C HIS A 82 -14.24 15.99 -2.69
N GLU A 83 -13.87 15.07 -1.78
CA GLU A 83 -14.72 13.92 -1.43
C GLU A 83 -16.01 14.35 -0.70
N ARG A 84 -15.97 15.48 0.00
CA ARG A 84 -17.10 15.96 0.79
C ARG A 84 -18.05 16.78 -0.08
N ILE A 85 -19.32 16.41 -0.01
CA ILE A 85 -20.44 17.21 -0.49
C ILE A 85 -21.27 17.67 0.71
N PRO A 86 -22.03 18.78 0.58
CA PRO A 86 -22.93 19.20 1.63
C PRO A 86 -23.88 18.07 2.04
N GLU A 87 -24.05 17.89 3.34
CA GLU A 87 -25.07 17.00 3.88
C GLU A 87 -26.48 17.55 3.62
N ARG A 88 -27.49 16.69 3.73
CA ARG A 88 -28.88 17.16 3.63
C ARG A 88 -29.17 18.09 4.80
N VAL A 89 -29.87 19.20 4.53
CA VAL A 89 -30.24 20.22 5.53
C VAL A 89 -30.98 19.64 6.76
N VAL A 90 -31.67 18.52 6.58
CA VAL A 90 -32.34 17.78 7.64
C VAL A 90 -32.07 16.27 7.50
N HIS A 91 -31.96 15.57 8.63
CA HIS A 91 -31.72 14.12 8.73
C HIS A 91 -30.41 13.66 8.04
N ALA A 92 -29.28 14.25 8.44
CA ALA A 92 -27.93 13.83 8.07
C ALA A 92 -27.33 12.87 9.12
#